data_AF-A0A2V9IYI2-F1
#
_entry.id   AF-A0A2V9IYI2-F1
#
_cell.length_a   1.000
_cell.length_b   1.000
_cell.length_c   1.000
_cell.angle_alpha   90.00
_cell.angle_beta   90.00
_cell.angle_gamma   90.00
#
_symmetry.space_group_name_H-M   'P 1'
#
loop_
_entity.id
_entity.type
_entity.pdbx_description
1 polymer ?
#
loop_
_entity_poly.entity_id
_entity_poly.type
_entity_poly.pdbx_seq_one_letter_code
_entity_poly.pdbx_strand_id
1 'polypeptide(L)'
;MDIGAVHPATGRRLLVEAKGGTSSKAASARFGKPFDSKQAKSHVSVAFYYAAKLLQQHSPEGAQVALALPDDANHRALVEDISSALRVLRISVFFVDAARRVTALPFAAG
;
A
#
# COMPACT_ATOMS: atom_id res chain seq x y z
N MET A 1 -8.44 -7.24 -1.15
CA MET A 1 -7.17 -7.42 -0.41
C MET A 1 -6.32 -8.39 -1.20
N ASP A 2 -5.04 -8.12 -1.31
CA ASP A 2 -4.10 -8.96 -2.06
C ASP A 2 -3.35 -9.91 -1.13
N ILE A 3 -3.04 -9.48 0.10
CA ILE A 3 -2.34 -10.27 1.11
C ILE A 3 -3.12 -10.20 2.43
N GLY A 4 -3.29 -11.34 3.08
CA GLY A 4 -3.82 -11.45 4.45
C GLY A 4 -2.86 -12.25 5.32
N ALA A 5 -2.58 -11.75 6.52
CA ALA A 5 -1.74 -12.42 7.51
C ALA A 5 -2.41 -12.44 8.88
N VAL A 6 -2.12 -13.48 9.66
CA VAL A 6 -2.59 -13.65 11.04
C VAL A 6 -1.38 -13.87 11.93
N HIS A 7 -1.23 -13.07 12.98
CA HIS A 7 -0.17 -13.26 13.94
C HIS A 7 -0.44 -14.52 14.79
N PRO A 8 0.42 -15.55 14.75
CA PRO A 8 0.11 -16.87 15.30
C PRO A 8 -0.16 -16.86 16.81
N ALA A 9 0.52 -15.99 17.56
CA ALA A 9 0.35 -15.94 19.02
C ALA A 9 -0.78 -15.00 19.49
N THR A 10 -1.19 -14.01 18.68
CA THR A 10 -2.13 -12.96 19.13
C THR A 10 -3.44 -12.96 18.36
N GLY A 11 -3.54 -13.73 17.27
CA GLY A 11 -4.69 -13.73 16.36
C GLY A 11 -4.87 -12.43 15.58
N ARG A 12 -4.01 -11.41 15.77
CA ARG A 12 -4.13 -10.12 15.09
C ARG A 12 -3.99 -10.28 13.59
N ARG A 13 -4.90 -9.66 12.85
CA ARG A 13 -4.94 -9.73 11.39
C ARG A 13 -4.29 -8.50 10.77
N LEU A 14 -3.56 -8.71 9.69
CA LEU A 14 -3.04 -7.68 8.81
C LEU A 14 -3.56 -7.93 7.39
N LEU A 15 -4.21 -6.93 6.81
CA LEU A 15 -4.73 -6.94 5.45
C LEU A 15 -3.94 -5.93 4.63
N VAL A 16 -3.37 -6.36 3.51
CA VAL A 16 -2.53 -5.51 2.66
C VAL A 16 -3.10 -5.41 1.26
N GLU A 17 -3.25 -4.18 0.79
CA GLU A 17 -3.51 -3.86 -0.62
C GLU A 17 -2.17 -3.57 -1.30
N ALA A 18 -1.84 -4.31 -2.35
CA ALA A 18 -0.55 -4.24 -3.02
C ALA A 18 -0.67 -3.60 -4.41
N LYS A 19 0.36 -2.85 -4.81
CA LYS A 19 0.52 -2.35 -6.17
C LYS A 19 1.90 -2.68 -6.70
N GLY A 20 1.94 -3.19 -7.94
CA GLY A 20 3.17 -3.34 -8.70
C GLY A 20 3.72 -1.98 -9.16
N GLY A 21 4.98 -1.95 -9.56
CA GLY A 21 5.65 -0.74 -10.07
C GLY A 21 5.77 -0.65 -11.59
N THR A 22 5.26 -1.64 -12.32
CA THR A 22 5.37 -1.72 -13.79
C THR A 22 4.03 -2.10 -14.42
N SER A 23 3.86 -1.77 -15.71
CA SER A 23 2.66 -2.17 -16.43
C SER A 23 2.66 -3.68 -16.72
N SER A 24 1.62 -4.36 -16.27
CA SER A 24 1.34 -5.77 -16.59
C SER A 24 0.65 -5.97 -17.95
N LYS A 25 0.27 -4.87 -18.64
CA LYS A 25 -0.46 -4.94 -19.91
C LYS A 25 0.49 -5.22 -21.07
N ALA A 26 0.59 -6.50 -21.47
CA ALA A 26 1.50 -6.99 -22.52
C ALA A 26 1.38 -6.23 -23.85
N ALA A 27 0.16 -5.85 -24.25
CA ALA A 27 -0.08 -5.13 -25.50
C ALA A 27 0.26 -3.62 -25.44
N SER A 28 0.64 -3.09 -24.27
CA SER A 28 0.98 -1.67 -24.15
C SER A 28 2.44 -1.40 -24.51
N ALA A 29 2.72 -0.24 -25.11
CA ALA A 29 4.09 0.24 -25.35
C ALA A 29 4.92 0.45 -24.06
N ARG A 30 4.28 0.28 -22.90
CA ARG A 30 4.88 0.40 -21.56
C ARG A 30 4.91 -0.91 -20.78
N PHE A 31 4.65 -2.04 -21.42
CA PHE A 31 4.76 -3.35 -20.76
C PHE A 31 6.14 -3.50 -20.09
N GLY A 32 6.15 -3.87 -18.81
CA GLY A 32 7.37 -4.02 -18.01
C GLY A 32 8.10 -2.72 -17.65
N LYS A 33 7.70 -1.56 -18.20
CA LYS A 33 8.34 -0.28 -17.88
C LYS A 33 7.86 0.26 -16.53
N PRO A 34 8.74 0.96 -15.77
CA PRO A 34 8.33 1.67 -14.56
C PRO A 34 7.18 2.64 -14.81
N PHE A 35 6.34 2.79 -13.79
CA PHE A 35 5.29 3.78 -13.80
C PHE A 35 5.84 5.20 -13.77
N ASP A 36 5.25 6.06 -14.61
CA ASP A 36 5.45 7.50 -14.47
C ASP A 36 4.61 8.06 -13.30
N SER A 37 4.78 9.36 -13.02
CA SER A 37 4.11 10.03 -11.90
C SER A 37 2.58 9.96 -11.98
N LYS A 38 2.00 9.98 -13.18
CA LYS A 38 0.53 9.89 -13.37
C LYS A 38 0.03 8.48 -13.04
N GLN A 39 0.76 7.47 -13.51
CA GLN A 39 0.45 6.07 -13.21
C GLN A 39 0.61 5.78 -11.72
N ALA A 40 1.69 6.26 -11.09
CA ALA A 40 1.90 6.16 -9.64
C ALA A 40 0.76 6.83 -8.87
N LYS A 41 0.35 8.05 -9.25
CA LYS A 41 -0.77 8.76 -8.61
C LYS A 41 -2.06 7.95 -8.67
N SER A 42 -2.42 7.44 -9.85
CA SER A 42 -3.60 6.59 -10.00
C SER A 42 -3.54 5.36 -9.10
N HIS A 43 -2.38 4.69 -9.03
CA HIS A 43 -2.20 3.52 -8.19
C HIS A 43 -2.30 3.83 -6.70
N VAL A 44 -1.65 4.90 -6.22
CA VAL A 44 -1.74 5.32 -4.81
C VAL A 44 -3.18 5.68 -4.45
N SER A 45 -3.90 6.43 -5.31
CA SER A 45 -5.30 6.78 -5.06
C SER A 45 -6.21 5.55 -4.98
N VAL A 46 -6.06 4.59 -5.90
CA VAL A 46 -6.84 3.34 -5.88
C VAL A 46 -6.50 2.51 -4.65
N ALA A 47 -5.21 2.36 -4.33
CA ALA A 47 -4.76 1.60 -3.17
C ALA A 47 -5.30 2.21 -1.87
N PHE A 48 -5.27 3.53 -1.73
CA PHE A 48 -5.83 4.24 -0.59
C PHE A 48 -7.34 4.04 -0.45
N TYR A 49 -8.10 4.15 -1.55
CA TYR A 49 -9.54 3.87 -1.55
C TYR A 49 -9.85 2.46 -1.06
N TYR A 50 -9.15 1.44 -1.57
CA TYR A 50 -9.36 0.06 -1.15
C TYR A 50 -8.92 -0.19 0.29
N ALA A 51 -7.85 0.44 0.77
CA ALA A 51 -7.45 0.36 2.17
C ALA A 51 -8.51 0.95 3.11
N ALA A 52 -9.06 2.13 2.78
CA ALA A 52 -10.16 2.71 3.55
C ALA A 52 -11.41 1.81 3.54
N LYS A 53 -11.73 1.21 2.39
CA LYS A 53 -12.82 0.24 2.27
C LYS A 53 -12.58 -1.01 3.13
N LEU A 54 -11.37 -1.59 3.09
CA LEU A 54 -11.01 -2.74 3.91
C LEU A 54 -11.09 -2.42 5.40
N LEU A 55 -10.64 -1.23 5.80
CA LEU A 55 -10.75 -0.76 7.17
C LEU A 55 -12.21 -0.75 7.59
N GLN A 56 -13.12 -0.16 6.80
CA GLN A 56 -14.54 -0.14 7.13
C GLN A 56 -15.16 -1.55 7.20
N GLN A 57 -14.79 -2.45 6.29
CA GLN A 57 -15.31 -3.82 6.26
C GLN A 57 -14.84 -4.67 7.44
N HIS A 58 -13.66 -4.38 7.99
CA HIS A 58 -13.01 -5.20 9.03
C HIS A 58 -12.80 -4.47 10.36
N SER A 59 -13.35 -3.25 10.52
CA SER A 59 -13.32 -2.49 11.76
C SER A 59 -13.81 -3.28 12.99
N PRO A 60 -14.94 -4.03 12.94
CA PRO A 60 -15.39 -4.84 14.08
C PRO A 60 -14.42 -5.95 14.48
N GLU A 61 -13.58 -6.41 13.56
CA GLU A 61 -12.62 -7.50 13.76
C GLU A 61 -11.26 -7.00 14.26
N GLY A 62 -11.06 -5.68 14.34
CA GLY A 62 -9.80 -5.06 14.77
C GLY A 62 -8.63 -5.36 13.82
N ALA A 63 -8.90 -5.68 12.55
CA ALA A 63 -7.85 -5.94 11.58
C ALA A 63 -7.04 -4.67 11.28
N GLN A 64 -5.72 -4.80 11.20
CA GLN A 64 -4.85 -3.73 10.71
C GLN A 64 -4.85 -3.72 9.18
N VAL A 65 -4.82 -2.52 8.60
CA VAL A 65 -4.75 -2.34 7.15
C VAL A 65 -3.42 -1.68 6.78
N ALA A 66 -2.83 -2.13 5.68
CA ALA A 66 -1.63 -1.54 5.13
C ALA A 66 -1.66 -1.46 3.60
N LEU A 67 -0.82 -0.58 3.06
CA LEU A 67 -0.48 -0.52 1.64
C LEU A 67 0.88 -1.17 1.40
N ALA A 68 1.04 -1.89 0.30
CA ALA A 68 2.35 -2.28 -0.23
C ALA A 68 2.58 -1.59 -1.57
N LEU A 69 3.59 -0.73 -1.64
CA LEU A 69 3.89 0.13 -2.78
C LEU A 69 5.35 -0.03 -3.23
N PRO A 70 5.67 0.24 -4.51
CA PRO A 70 7.05 0.32 -4.98
C PRO A 70 7.86 1.37 -4.20
N ASP A 71 9.11 1.04 -3.89
CA ASP A 71 10.06 1.96 -3.27
C ASP A 71 10.76 2.84 -4.33
N ASP A 72 10.03 3.82 -4.85
CA ASP A 72 10.55 4.82 -5.78
C ASP A 72 10.13 6.25 -5.40
N ALA A 73 10.77 7.24 -6.02
CA ALA A 73 10.54 8.65 -5.70
C ALA A 73 9.09 9.10 -5.96
N ASN A 74 8.41 8.56 -6.97
CA ASN A 74 7.04 8.93 -7.28
C ASN A 74 6.08 8.45 -6.18
N HIS A 75 6.18 7.17 -5.81
CA HIS A 75 5.33 6.59 -4.77
C HIS A 75 5.63 7.20 -3.40
N ARG A 76 6.91 7.43 -3.07
CA ARG A 76 7.30 8.09 -1.81
C ARG A 76 6.72 9.50 -1.70
N ALA A 77 6.84 10.33 -2.73
CA ALA A 77 6.29 11.68 -2.72
C ALA A 77 4.76 11.67 -2.54
N LEU A 78 4.06 10.79 -3.27
CA LEU A 78 2.59 10.67 -3.16
C LEU A 78 2.12 10.16 -1.80
N VAL A 79 2.88 9.28 -1.15
CA VAL A 79 2.58 8.82 0.22
C VAL A 79 2.81 9.94 1.23
N GLU A 80 3.87 10.72 1.06
CA GLU A 80 4.16 11.87 1.92
C GLU A 80 3.02 12.91 1.85
N ASP A 81 2.52 13.22 0.65
CA ASP A 81 1.41 14.16 0.42
C ASP A 81 0.13 13.80 1.23
N ILE A 82 -0.05 12.53 1.58
CA ILE A 82 -1.22 12.02 2.32
C ILE A 82 -0.87 11.43 3.69
N SER A 83 0.34 11.67 4.21
CA SER A 83 0.88 11.02 5.41
C SER A 83 0.00 11.23 6.65
N SER A 84 -0.55 12.44 6.83
CA SER A 84 -1.48 12.77 7.91
C SER A 84 -2.77 11.96 7.84
N ALA A 85 -3.34 11.76 6.65
CA ALA A 85 -4.55 10.96 6.47
C ALA A 85 -4.29 9.48 6.75
N LEU A 86 -3.15 8.95 6.28
CA LEU A 86 -2.72 7.58 6.59
C LEU A 86 -2.56 7.36 8.09
N ARG A 87 -2.00 8.35 8.82
CA ARG A 87 -1.86 8.29 10.28
C ARG A 87 -3.21 8.27 11.00
N VAL A 88 -4.13 9.18 10.64
CA VAL A 88 -5.48 9.25 11.22
C VAL A 88 -6.24 7.94 11.02
N LEU A 89 -6.14 7.36 9.82
CA LEU A 89 -6.78 6.09 9.50
C LEU A 89 -6.01 4.86 10.01
N ARG A 90 -4.83 5.06 10.62
CA ARG A 90 -3.95 4.00 11.11
C ARG A 90 -3.61 2.97 10.03
N ILE A 91 -3.35 3.46 8.82
CA ILE A 91 -2.92 2.66 7.67
C ILE A 91 -1.39 2.70 7.62
N SER A 92 -0.74 1.53 7.72
CA SER A 92 0.72 1.44 7.53
C SER A 92 1.08 1.39 6.04
N VAL A 93 2.31 1.73 5.68
CA VAL A 93 2.83 1.57 4.31
C VAL A 93 4.09 0.72 4.33
N PHE A 94 4.16 -0.27 3.44
CA PHE A 94 5.35 -1.06 3.14
C PHE A 94 5.87 -0.65 1.77
N PHE A 95 7.07 -0.09 1.73
CA PHE A 95 7.79 0.17 0.47
C PHE A 95 8.63 -1.05 0.11
N VAL A 96 8.50 -1.52 -1.13
CA VAL A 96 9.22 -2.69 -1.65
C VAL A 96 10.16 -2.26 -2.77
N ASP A 97 11.46 -2.43 -2.57
CA ASP A 97 12.47 -2.05 -3.57
C ASP A 97 12.71 -3.14 -4.62
N ALA A 98 13.54 -2.84 -5.63
CA ALA A 98 13.86 -3.78 -6.71
C ALA A 98 14.59 -5.05 -6.23
N ALA A 99 15.27 -4.98 -5.07
CA ALA A 99 15.92 -6.12 -4.43
C ALA A 99 14.96 -6.89 -3.48
N ARG A 100 13.66 -6.55 -3.50
CA ARG A 100 12.61 -7.12 -2.63
C ARG A 100 12.82 -6.85 -1.14
N ARG A 101 13.60 -5.82 -0.79
CA ARG A 101 13.70 -5.35 0.59
C ARG A 101 12.47 -4.52 0.92
N VAL A 102 12.02 -4.65 2.17
CA VAL A 102 10.83 -3.97 2.67
C VAL A 102 11.23 -2.90 3.67
N THR A 103 10.86 -1.66 3.40
CA THR A 103 10.89 -0.56 4.38
C THR A 103 9.48 -0.33 4.91
N ALA A 104 9.28 -0.53 6.21
CA ALA A 104 8.00 -0.27 6.85
C ALA A 104 7.91 1.17 7.35
N LEU A 105 6.86 1.87 6.94
CA LEU A 105 6.38 3.11 7.54
C LEU A 105 5.15 2.77 8.39
N PRO A 106 5.33 2.47 9.69
CA PRO A 106 4.20 2.18 10.57
C PRO A 106 3.36 3.45 10.77
N PHE A 107 2.06 3.28 11.02
CA PHE A 107 1.31 4.37 11.64
C PHE A 107 1.84 4.51 13.08
N ALA A 108 2.64 5.54 13.36
CA ALA A 108 3.02 5.85 14.73
C ALA A 108 1.75 6.32 15.47
N ALA A 109 1.43 5.69 16.60
CA ALA A 109 0.46 6.25 17.53
C ALA A 109 1.07 7.54 18.08
N GLY A 110 0.37 8.67 17.89
CA GLY A 110 0.67 9.90 18.62
C GLY A 110 0.34 9.77 20.10
#